data_AF-A0AA95L4I0-F1
#
_entry.id   AF-A0AA95L4I0-F1
#
_cell.length_a   1.000
_cell.length_b   1.000
_cell.length_c   1.000
_cell.angle_alpha   90.00
_cell.angle_beta   90.00
_cell.angle_gamma   90.00
#
_symmetry.space_group_name_H-M   'P 1'
#
loop_
_entity.id
_entity.type
_entity.pdbx_description
1 polymer ?
#
loop_
_entity_poly.entity_id
_entity_poly.type
_entity_poly.pdbx_seq_one_letter_code
_entity_poly.pdbx_strand_id
1 'polypeptide(L)' 'MKEKVIYKKRIFVELVRLHHNFLHTKRNKQKEGYQIYIFEETPELLEDLKMLEKKKHETII' A
#
# COMPACT_ATOMS: atom_id res chain seq x y z
N MET A 1 7.85 16.07 2.47
CA MET A 1 7.33 14.73 2.84
C MET A 1 7.51 13.81 1.65
N LYS A 2 7.92 12.55 1.88
CA LYS A 2 8.15 11.58 0.81
C LYS A 2 6.91 10.72 0.64
N GLU A 3 6.56 10.38 -0.59
CA GLU A 3 5.33 9.65 -0.91
C GLU A 3 5.63 8.18 -1.19
N LYS A 4 4.77 7.29 -0.69
CA LYS A 4 4.81 5.86 -1.01
C LYS A 4 3.61 5.48 -1.87
N VAL A 5 3.90 4.83 -2.98
CA VAL A 5 2.90 4.42 -3.97
C VAL A 5 2.54 2.95 -3.78
N ILE A 6 1.25 2.68 -3.60
CA ILE A 6 0.67 1.35 -3.41
C ILE A 6 -0.28 1.04 -4.57
N TYR A 7 -0.03 -0.07 -5.26
CA TYR A 7 -0.84 -0.50 -6.42
C TYR A 7 -1.90 -1.56 -6.05
N LYS A 8 -1.69 -2.27 -4.94
CA LYS A 8 -2.54 -3.39 -4.53
C LYS A 8 -3.64 -2.88 -3.59
N LYS A 9 -4.90 -2.95 -4.01
CA LYS A 9 -6.06 -2.54 -3.18
C LYS A 9 -6.10 -3.23 -1.82
N ARG A 10 -5.74 -4.52 -1.75
CA ARG A 10 -5.72 -5.28 -0.49
C ARG A 10 -4.70 -4.73 0.51
N ILE A 11 -3.53 -4.33 0.03
CA ILE A 11 -2.49 -3.70 0.88
C ILE A 11 -2.95 -2.31 1.33
N PHE A 12 -3.56 -1.52 0.44
CA PHE A 12 -4.15 -0.24 0.81
C PHE A 12 -5.15 -0.38 1.97
N VAL A 13 -6.08 -1.34 1.92
CA VAL A 13 -7.07 -1.55 2.99
C VAL A 13 -6.38 -1.89 4.32
N GLU A 14 -5.36 -2.74 4.31
CA GLU A 14 -4.63 -3.10 5.54
C GLU A 14 -3.86 -1.90 6.11
N LEU A 15 -3.21 -1.09 5.27
CA LEU A 15 -2.50 0.11 5.73
C LEU A 15 -3.46 1.17 6.29
N VAL A 16 -4.65 1.33 5.72
CA VAL A 16 -5.70 2.21 6.28
C VAL A 16 -6.17 1.70 7.64
N ARG A 17 -6.32 0.37 7.80
CA ARG A 17 -6.67 -0.24 9.09
C ARG A 17 -5.59 -0.06 10.16
N LEU A 18 -4.33 0.03 9.74
CA LEU A 18 -3.18 0.32 10.60
C LEU A 18 -2.99 1.83 10.85
N HIS A 19 -3.98 2.66 10.49
CA HIS A 19 -3.96 4.11 10.72
C HIS A 19 -2.81 4.87 10.04
N HIS A 20 -2.25 4.34 8.95
CA HIS A 20 -1.25 5.07 8.16
C HIS A 20 -1.84 6.27 7.44
N ASN A 21 -1.04 7.33 7.28
CA ASN A 21 -1.47 8.58 6.66
C ASN A 21 -1.67 8.44 5.14
N PHE A 22 -2.93 8.30 4.74
CA PHE A 22 -3.34 8.24 3.33
C PHE A 22 -3.44 9.66 2.75
N LEU A 23 -2.75 9.91 1.64
CA LEU A 23 -2.69 11.24 1.02
C LEU A 23 -3.79 11.42 -0.03
N HIS A 24 -3.73 10.64 -1.11
CA HIS A 24 -4.69 10.71 -2.21
C HIS A 24 -4.58 9.49 -3.12
N THR A 25 -5.51 9.36 -4.07
CA THR A 25 -5.43 8.35 -5.14
C THR A 25 -5.21 8.98 -6.51
N LYS A 26 -4.63 8.20 -7.43
CA LYS A 26 -4.46 8.57 -8.85
C LYS A 26 -4.94 7.43 -9.74
N ARG A 27 -5.41 7.75 -10.95
CA ARG A 27 -5.64 6.73 -11.98
C ARG A 27 -4.31 6.19 -12.48
N ASN A 28 -4.22 4.88 -12.68
CA ASN A 28 -3.04 4.26 -13.25
C ASN A 28 -2.98 4.57 -14.76
N LYS A 29 -1.96 5.33 -15.19
CA LYS A 29 -1.78 5.72 -16.59
C LYS A 29 -1.43 4.54 -17.51
N GLN A 30 -0.87 3.46 -16.97
CA GLN A 30 -0.41 2.30 -17.75
C GLN A 30 -1.47 1.19 -17.85
N LYS A 31 -2.36 1.10 -16.86
CA LYS A 31 -3.44 0.11 -16.83
C LYS A 31 -4.75 0.82 -16.57
N GLU A 32 -5.48 1.08 -17.64
CA GLU A 32 -6.79 1.69 -17.56
C GLU A 32 -7.72 0.84 -16.67
N GLY A 33 -8.48 1.50 -15.80
CA GLY A 33 -9.32 0.84 -14.78
C GLY A 33 -8.63 0.52 -13.45
N TYR A 34 -7.31 0.68 -13.34
CA TYR A 34 -6.60 0.48 -12.07
C TYR A 34 -6.39 1.80 -11.32
N GLN A 35 -6.48 1.74 -9.99
CA GLN A 35 -6.26 2.86 -9.09
C GLN A 35 -4.95 2.68 -8.31
N ILE A 36 -4.25 3.79 -8.14
CA ILE A 36 -3.01 3.89 -7.37
C ILE A 36 -3.34 4.65 -6.07
N TYR A 37 -2.86 4.14 -4.94
CA TYR A 37 -3.07 4.71 -3.61
C TYR A 37 -1.75 5.27 -3.11
N ILE A 38 -1.74 6.53 -2.66
CA ILE A 38 -0.53 7.22 -2.21
C ILE A 38 -0.64 7.49 -0.71
N PHE A 39 0.39 7.08 0.02
CA PHE A 39 0.55 7.33 1.45
C PHE A 39 1.78 8.19 1.72
N GLU A 40 1.85 8.78 2.89
CA GLU A 40 3.08 9.36 3.42
C GLU A 40 4.09 8.24 3.71
N GLU A 41 5.34 8.39 3.25
CA GLU A 41 6.42 7.46 3.54
C GLU A 41 6.96 7.74 4.95
N THR A 42 6.59 6.86 5.88
CA THR A 42 7.13 6.80 7.24
C THR A 42 7.91 5.48 7.44
N PRO A 43 8.85 5.42 8.40
CA PRO A 43 9.53 4.17 8.73
C PRO A 43 8.55 3.05 9.12
N GLU A 44 7.53 3.39 9.92
CA GLU A 44 6.47 2.45 10.34
C GLU A 44 5.73 1.85 9.14
N LEU A 45 5.35 2.68 8.16
CA LEU A 45 4.69 2.21 6.94
C LEU A 45 5.58 1.25 6.14
N LEU A 46 6.89 1.48 6.09
CA LEU A 46 7.82 0.59 5.40
C LEU A 46 7.97 -0.76 6.12
N GLU A 47 7.92 -0.78 7.45
CA GLU A 47 7.97 -2.00 8.25
C GLU A 47 6.69 -2.82 8.08
N ASP A 48 5.52 -2.19 8.21
CA ASP A 48 4.23 -2.84 8.00
C ASP A 48 4.09 -3.39 6.58
N LEU A 49 4.55 -2.65 5.57
CA LEU A 49 4.59 -3.14 4.20
C LEU A 49 5.41 -4.42 4.06
N LYS A 50 6.60 -4.48 4.67
CA LYS A 50 7.43 -5.70 4.66
C LYS A 50 6.71 -6.87 5.33
N MET A 51 6.03 -6.64 6.45
CA MET A 51 5.27 -7.67 7.15
C MET A 51 4.09 -8.18 6.32
N LEU A 52 3.34 -7.27 5.68
CA LEU A 52 2.20 -7.61 4.83
C LEU A 52 2.63 -8.40 3.59
N GLU A 53 3.78 -8.08 2.99
CA GLU A 53 4.33 -8.85 1.87
C GLU A 53 4.82 -10.23 2.30
N LYS A 54 5.45 -10.36 3.48
CA LYS A 54 5.90 -11.64 4.02
C LYS A 54 4.74 -12.59 4.34
N LYS A 55 3.67 -12.11 4.98
CA LYS A 55 2.46 -12.91 5.30
C LYS A 55 1.84 -13.58 4.06
N LYS A 56 1.95 -12.95 2.88
CA LYS A 56 1.41 -13.52 1.64
C LYS A 56 2.21 -14.74 1.16
N HIS A 57 3.51 -14.80 1.43
CA HIS A 57 4.36 -15.91 0.97
C HIS A 57 4.17 -17.18 1.80
N GLU A 58 3.70 -17.05 3.04
CA GLU A 58 3.46 -18.19 3.95
C GLU A 58 2.08 -18.85 3.76
N THR A 59 1.16 -18.27 2.98
CA THR A 59 -0.14 -18.90 2.66
C THR A 59 -0.03 -19.81 1.41
N ILE A 60 0.87 -20.78 1.46
CA ILE A 60 0.90 -21.96 0.58
C ILE A 60 0.92 -23.18 1.50
N ILE A 61 -0.26 -23.57 2.00
CA ILE A 61 -0.55 -24.87 2.62
C ILE A 61 -2.01 -25.21 2.30
#